data_AF-A0A957EZ69-F1
#
_entry.id   AF-A0A957EZ69-F1
#
_cell.length_a   1.000
_cell.length_b   1.000
_cell.length_c   1.000
_cell.angle_alpha   90.00
_cell.angle_beta   90.00
_cell.angle_gamma   90.00
#
_symmetry.space_group_name_H-M   'P 1'
#
loop_
_entity.id
_entity.type
_entity.pdbx_description
1 polymer ?
#
loop_
_entity_poly.entity_id
_entity_poly.type
_entity_poly.pdbx_seq_one_letter_code
_entity_poly.pdbx_strand_id
1 'polypeptide(L)'
;MKIQIYTMQTVEEAQAVVALGVNHVGITPSNLGLPGEVDYETARAIVAGVGKFRGDLCRKCLLLCYNSVWAKIMTTISRTKI
;
A
#
# COMPACT_ATOMS: atom_id res chain seq x y z
N MET A 1 -8.84 13.28 15.47
CA MET A 1 -9.36 12.01 14.93
C MET A 1 -8.48 11.58 13.76
N LYS A 2 -8.05 10.32 13.66
CA LYS A 2 -7.37 9.80 12.45
C LYS A 2 -8.31 8.83 11.72
N ILE A 3 -8.47 9.01 10.42
CA ILE A 3 -9.32 8.18 9.55
C ILE A 3 -8.44 7.24 8.74
N GLN A 4 -8.80 5.96 8.75
CA GLN A 4 -8.11 4.93 8.02
C GLN A 4 -9.10 4.02 7.31
N ILE A 5 -8.84 3.74 6.03
CA ILE A 5 -9.66 2.85 5.21
C ILE A 5 -8.77 1.72 4.71
N TYR A 6 -9.22 0.48 4.91
CA TYR A 6 -8.46 -0.72 4.58
C TYR A 6 -8.94 -1.35 3.27
N THR A 7 -8.18 -2.36 2.83
CA THR A 7 -8.51 -3.26 1.71
C THR A 7 -8.67 -2.57 0.34
N MET A 8 -7.82 -1.59 0.03
CA MET A 8 -7.78 -1.04 -1.35
C MET A 8 -7.37 -2.13 -2.34
N GLN A 9 -8.12 -2.27 -3.42
CA GLN A 9 -7.95 -3.29 -4.44
C GLN A 9 -7.33 -2.74 -5.73
N THR A 10 -7.50 -1.44 -6.00
CA THR A 10 -6.96 -0.80 -7.21
C THR A 10 -6.27 0.53 -6.93
N VAL A 11 -5.50 1.00 -7.91
CA VAL A 11 -4.79 2.29 -7.83
C VAL A 11 -5.79 3.43 -7.75
N GLU A 12 -6.83 3.37 -8.56
CA GLU A 12 -7.87 4.40 -8.69
C GLU A 12 -8.68 4.52 -7.40
N GLU A 13 -9.02 3.39 -6.77
CA GLU A 13 -9.71 3.36 -5.48
C GLU A 13 -8.86 4.03 -4.40
N ALA A 14 -7.58 3.65 -4.30
CA ALA A 14 -6.67 4.21 -3.31
C ALA A 14 -6.48 5.72 -3.52
N GLN A 15 -6.38 6.17 -4.77
CA GLN A 15 -6.30 7.60 -5.11
C GLN A 15 -7.57 8.36 -4.73
N ALA A 16 -8.75 7.81 -5.05
CA ALA A 16 -10.03 8.40 -4.69
C ALA A 16 -10.16 8.55 -3.16
N VAL A 17 -9.81 7.50 -2.42
CA VAL A 17 -9.84 7.52 -0.95
C VAL A 17 -8.84 8.53 -0.37
N VAL A 18 -7.63 8.62 -0.92
CA VAL A 18 -6.65 9.64 -0.53
C VAL A 18 -7.17 11.06 -0.80
N ALA A 19 -7.89 11.27 -1.91
CA ALA A 19 -8.48 12.56 -2.26
C ALA A 19 -9.57 13.01 -1.27
N LEU A 20 -10.21 12.08 -0.55
CA LEU A 20 -11.15 12.38 0.53
C LEU A 20 -10.49 12.89 1.82
N GLY A 21 -9.15 12.94 1.88
CA GLY A 21 -8.42 13.48 3.02
C GLY A 21 -8.20 12.50 4.16
N VAL A 22 -8.30 11.19 3.91
CA VAL A 22 -7.98 10.16 4.92
C VAL A 22 -6.53 10.25 5.37
N ASN A 23 -6.25 9.80 6.59
CA ASN A 23 -4.89 9.79 7.11
C ASN A 23 -4.12 8.58 6.59
N HIS A 24 -4.76 7.41 6.54
CA HIS A 24 -4.12 6.18 6.09
C HIS A 24 -5.01 5.39 5.12
N VAL A 25 -4.38 4.81 4.10
CA VAL A 25 -4.95 3.73 3.28
C VAL A 25 -4.22 2.43 3.57
N GLY A 26 -4.97 1.34 3.62
CA GLY A 26 -4.46 -0.01 3.87
C GLY A 26 -4.63 -0.93 2.67
N ILE A 27 -3.63 -1.76 2.44
CA ILE A 27 -3.60 -2.82 1.43
C ILE A 27 -3.17 -4.13 2.09
N THR A 28 -3.63 -5.25 1.56
CA THR A 28 -3.32 -6.60 2.09
C THR A 28 -2.58 -7.41 1.01
N PRO A 29 -1.25 -7.22 0.86
CA PRO A 29 -0.47 -7.99 -0.10
C PRO A 29 -0.26 -9.42 0.39
N SER A 30 -0.97 -10.38 -0.18
CA SER A 30 -0.97 -11.78 0.25
C SER A 30 -1.51 -12.69 -0.87
N ASN A 31 -1.39 -14.00 -0.66
CA ASN A 31 -1.96 -15.03 -1.53
C ASN A 31 -2.42 -16.22 -0.69
N LEU A 32 -3.21 -15.93 0.35
CA LEU A 32 -3.78 -16.92 1.27
C LEU A 32 -5.25 -17.21 0.96
N GLY A 33 -5.83 -16.55 -0.04
CA GLY A 33 -7.22 -16.69 -0.43
C GLY A 33 -8.18 -15.96 0.51
N LEU A 34 -7.68 -14.96 1.25
CA LEU A 34 -8.52 -14.14 2.12
C LEU A 34 -9.21 -13.03 1.31
N PRO A 35 -10.44 -12.66 1.70
CA PRO A 35 -11.13 -11.56 1.04
C PRO A 35 -10.36 -10.25 1.20
N GLY A 36 -10.25 -9.50 0.10
CA GLY A 36 -9.57 -8.20 0.06
C GLY A 36 -8.04 -8.29 -0.03
N GLU A 37 -7.49 -9.48 -0.28
CA GLU A 37 -6.09 -9.64 -0.66
C GLU A 37 -5.85 -9.16 -2.10
N VAL A 38 -4.69 -8.55 -2.31
CA VAL A 38 -4.14 -8.26 -3.63
C VAL A 38 -2.79 -8.96 -3.78
N ASP A 39 -2.43 -9.30 -5.01
CA ASP A 39 -1.08 -9.79 -5.28
C ASP A 39 -0.02 -8.68 -5.02
N TYR A 40 1.24 -9.08 -4.98
CA TYR A 40 2.35 -8.16 -4.70
C TYR A 40 2.58 -7.11 -5.79
N GLU A 41 2.23 -7.39 -7.05
CA GLU A 41 2.36 -6.44 -8.16
C GLU A 41 1.32 -5.34 -8.07
N THR A 42 0.06 -5.73 -7.85
CA THR A 42 -1.07 -4.84 -7.60
C THR A 42 -0.81 -3.97 -6.37
N ALA A 43 -0.34 -4.56 -5.26
CA ALA A 43 0.05 -3.80 -4.07
C ALA A 43 1.14 -2.75 -4.36
N ARG A 44 2.17 -3.11 -5.14
CA ARG A 44 3.21 -2.15 -5.56
C ARG A 44 2.64 -1.03 -6.41
N ALA A 45 1.77 -1.35 -7.37
CA ALA A 45 1.12 -0.35 -8.22
C ALA A 45 0.28 0.63 -7.39
N ILE A 46 -0.50 0.13 -6.44
CA ILE A 46 -1.30 0.95 -5.52
C ILE A 46 -0.41 1.92 -4.77
N VAL A 47 0.64 1.42 -4.09
CA VAL A 47 1.54 2.26 -3.30
C VAL A 47 2.22 3.33 -4.17
N ALA A 48 2.69 2.95 -5.37
CA ALA A 48 3.30 3.89 -6.29
C ALA A 48 2.31 4.98 -6.76
N GLY A 49 1.04 4.62 -6.97
CA GLY A 49 -0.01 5.52 -7.45
C GLY A 49 -0.54 6.52 -6.42
N VAL A 50 -0.48 6.20 -5.12
CA VAL A 50 -0.91 7.15 -4.04
C VAL A 50 0.19 8.07 -3.51
N GLY A 51 1.47 7.81 -3.81
CA GLY A 51 2.54 8.80 -3.57
C GLY A 51 3.92 8.25 -3.29
N LYS A 52 4.96 9.05 -3.62
CA LYS A 52 6.38 8.70 -3.54
C LYS A 52 6.82 8.37 -2.10
N PHE A 53 7.49 7.22 -1.95
CA PHE A 53 8.41 6.94 -0.85
C PHE A 53 9.50 8.01 -0.82
N ARG A 54 9.31 9.09 -0.06
CA ARG A 54 10.44 9.83 0.49
C ARG A 54 11.01 8.98 1.62
N GLY A 55 12.33 8.98 1.79
CA GLY A 55 13.12 8.07 2.66
C GLY A 55 12.70 7.96 4.13
N ASP A 56 11.64 8.65 4.54
CA ASP A 56 10.94 8.44 5.80
C ASP A 56 9.49 8.09 5.46
N LEU A 57 9.08 6.84 5.74
CA LEU A 57 7.72 6.28 5.71
C LEU A 57 6.68 7.09 4.91
N CYS A 58 6.09 6.50 3.87
CA CYS A 58 4.85 6.99 3.27
C CYS A 58 3.78 7.18 4.37
N ARG A 59 3.67 8.40 4.93
CA ARG A 59 2.81 8.71 6.10
C ARG A 59 1.33 8.44 5.84
N LYS A 60 0.95 8.17 4.59
CA LYS A 60 -0.42 7.93 4.14
C LYS A 60 -0.73 6.46 3.82
N CYS A 61 0.26 5.59 3.67
CA CYS A 61 0.00 4.19 3.31
C CYS A 61 0.45 3.31 4.48
N LEU A 62 -0.48 2.89 5.32
CA LEU A 62 -0.19 1.90 6.36
C LEU A 62 -0.36 0.53 5.72
N LEU A 63 0.72 -0.02 5.20
CA LEU A 63 0.77 -1.43 4.84
C LEU A 63 0.56 -2.25 6.12
N LEU A 64 -0.63 -2.81 6.29
CA LEU A 64 -0.79 -3.95 7.19
C LEU A 64 -0.22 -5.16 6.48
N CYS A 65 1.07 -5.38 6.69
CA CYS A 65 1.63 -6.68 6.45
C CYS A 65 2.54 -7.04 7.62
N TYR A 66 2.20 -8.15 8.26
CA TYR A 66 2.98 -8.85 9.27
C TYR A 66 4.47 -8.75 8.90
N ASN A 67 5.32 -8.42 9.87
CA ASN A 67 6.73 -7.96 9.82
C ASN A 67 7.70 -8.51 8.73
N SER A 68 7.36 -9.55 7.98
CA SER A 68 8.18 -10.21 6.95
C SER A 68 7.88 -9.78 5.50
N VAL A 69 6.70 -9.21 5.20
CA VAL A 69 6.34 -8.81 3.82
C VAL A 69 6.83 -7.40 3.48
N TRP A 70 6.90 -6.49 4.46
CA TRP A 70 7.45 -5.15 4.24
C TRP A 70 8.91 -5.21 3.77
N ALA A 71 9.70 -6.11 4.36
CA ALA A 71 11.07 -6.36 3.92
C ALA A 71 11.15 -6.86 2.48
N LYS A 72 10.24 -7.77 2.05
CA LYS A 72 10.20 -8.30 0.68
C LYS A 72 9.73 -7.26 -0.35
N ILE A 73 8.71 -6.47 -0.02
CA ILE A 73 8.24 -5.39 -0.90
C ILE A 73 9.30 -4.30 -0.98
N MET A 74 9.92 -3.87 0.12
CA MET A 74 10.97 -2.85 0.13
C MET A 74 12.27 -3.31 -0.55
N THR A 75 12.67 -4.57 -0.41
CA THR A 75 13.82 -5.13 -1.16
C THR A 75 13.53 -5.26 -2.65
N THR A 76 12.26 -5.48 -3.04
CA THR A 76 11.87 -5.48 -4.45
C THR A 76 11.77 -4.06 -5.01
N ILE A 77 11.23 -3.10 -4.26
CA ILE A 77 11.09 -1.70 -4.69
C ILE A 77 12.45 -0.98 -4.72
N SER A 78 13.33 -1.18 -3.75
CA SER A 78 14.66 -0.52 -3.72
C SER A 78 15.64 -1.02 -4.79
N ARG A 79 15.37 -2.17 -5.41
CA ARG A 79 16.19 -2.73 -6.50
C ARG A 79 15.80 -2.21 -7.88
N THR A 80 14.62 -1.62 -8.03
CA THR A 80 14.16 -1.06 -9.30
C THR A 80 14.42 0.44 -9.29
N LYS A 81 15.57 0.87 -9.84
CA LYS A 81 15.83 2.29 -10.12
C LYS A 81 14.78 2.79 -11.11
N ILE A 82 13.84 3.60 -10.64
CA ILE A 82 13.02 4.52 -11.45
C ILE A 82 13.12 5.89 -10.79
#